data_AF-X1SKN3-F1
#
_entry.id   AF-X1SKN3-F1
#
_cell.length_a   1.000
_cell.length_b   1.000
_cell.length_c   1.000
_cell.angle_alpha   90.00
_cell.angle_beta   90.00
_cell.angle_gamma   90.00
#
_symmetry.space_group_name_H-M   'P 1'
#
loop_
_entity.id
_entity.type
_entity.pdbx_description
1 polymer ?
#
loop_
_entity_poly.entity_id
_entity_poly.type
_entity_poly.pdbx_seq_one_letter_code
_entity_poly.pdbx_strand_id
1 'polypeptide(L)'
;SGELSEEGTRELREKALEQLTALPGIPEETKKLLTEQLASPTLTLLGVGLAAGMALGYMTLSSTLSPFFQLLNYQTSKVANQYRLDPDSVAKLWLRGFPKGQDAEEWKALSSAEKAARTAEFKDEVEKWFGELSDQGFGSHEQEAVKELARYLPAPTEIMTWAAREVFEPELREKYQLDKFLPAEFLEWAEKVGITGEVAKNYWASHWVLPSLTAIQELWRRQILTKEDVDAFWTELDMVPWVREDLFKLFRAVPTRVDVR
;
A
#
# COMPACT_ATOMS: atom_id res chain seq x y z
N SER A 1 -33.71 -31.29 -23.89
CA SER A 1 -34.47 -30.30 -24.69
C SER A 1 -35.77 -30.01 -23.97
N GLY A 2 -35.75 -29.09 -23.02
CA GLY A 2 -36.97 -28.55 -22.44
C GLY A 2 -37.42 -27.40 -23.33
N GLU A 3 -38.23 -27.68 -24.35
CA GLU A 3 -38.93 -26.60 -25.04
C GLU A 3 -39.83 -25.93 -24.02
N LEU A 4 -39.54 -24.66 -23.69
CA LEU A 4 -40.49 -23.83 -22.98
C LEU A 4 -41.80 -23.86 -23.77
N SER A 5 -42.92 -24.05 -23.09
CA SER A 5 -44.23 -23.91 -23.72
C SER A 5 -44.31 -22.56 -24.43
N GLU A 6 -45.07 -22.47 -25.53
CA GLU A 6 -45.30 -21.21 -26.25
C GLU A 6 -45.73 -20.08 -25.29
N GLU A 7 -46.48 -20.44 -24.25
CA GLU A 7 -46.91 -19.56 -23.17
C GLU A 7 -45.74 -19.02 -22.33
N GLY A 8 -44.77 -19.86 -21.95
CA GLY A 8 -43.56 -19.43 -21.25
C GLY A 8 -42.64 -18.54 -22.09
N THR A 9 -42.58 -18.77 -23.41
CA THR A 9 -41.83 -17.88 -24.31
C THR A 9 -42.51 -16.53 -24.50
N ARG A 10 -43.83 -16.49 -24.45
CA ARG A 10 -44.62 -15.26 -24.53
C ARG A 10 -44.46 -14.41 -23.28
N GLU A 11 -44.55 -15.01 -22.10
CA GLU A 11 -44.34 -14.32 -20.82
C GLU A 11 -42.94 -13.70 -20.72
N LEU A 12 -41.92 -14.42 -21.19
CA LEU A 12 -40.54 -13.90 -21.23
C LEU A 12 -40.38 -12.72 -22.21
N ARG A 13 -41.05 -12.76 -23.37
CA ARG A 13 -41.05 -11.63 -24.33
C ARG A 13 -41.71 -10.39 -23.74
N GLU A 14 -42.86 -10.55 -23.07
CA GLU A 14 -43.59 -9.45 -22.44
C GLU A 14 -42.76 -8.81 -21.32
N LYS A 15 -42.13 -9.61 -20.44
CA LYS A 15 -41.21 -9.10 -19.40
C LYS A 15 -39.97 -8.40 -19.98
N ALA A 16 -39.38 -8.93 -21.05
CA ALA A 16 -38.23 -8.33 -21.70
C ALA A 16 -38.57 -6.97 -22.33
N LEU A 17 -39.75 -6.84 -22.95
CA LEU A 17 -40.26 -5.59 -23.51
C LEU A 17 -40.55 -4.54 -22.43
N GLU A 18 -41.13 -4.95 -21.30
CA GLU A 18 -41.39 -4.07 -20.16
C GLU A 18 -40.08 -3.53 -19.55
N GLN A 19 -39.08 -4.40 -19.38
CA GLN A 19 -37.77 -3.99 -18.89
C GLN A 19 -37.04 -3.05 -19.86
N LEU A 20 -37.12 -3.32 -21.17
CA LEU A 20 -36.49 -2.48 -22.20
C LEU A 20 -37.09 -1.08 -22.30
N THR A 21 -38.40 -0.97 -22.13
CA THR A 21 -39.11 0.32 -22.17
C THR A 21 -38.91 1.13 -20.88
N ALA A 22 -38.68 0.47 -19.75
CA ALA A 22 -38.39 1.09 -18.46
C ALA A 22 -36.94 1.60 -18.31
N LEU A 23 -36.02 1.23 -19.19
CA LEU A 23 -34.62 1.64 -19.11
C LEU A 23 -34.42 3.11 -19.56
N PRO A 24 -33.99 4.02 -18.68
CA PRO A 24 -33.72 5.40 -19.04
C PRO A 24 -32.46 5.52 -19.91
N GLY A 25 -32.51 6.34 -20.96
CA GLY A 25 -31.34 6.71 -21.77
C GLY A 25 -31.09 5.87 -23.03
N ILE A 26 -31.95 4.90 -23.37
CA ILE A 26 -31.86 4.18 -24.65
C ILE A 26 -32.42 5.08 -25.77
N PRO A 27 -31.68 5.31 -26.89
CA PRO A 27 -32.21 6.02 -28.05
C PRO A 27 -33.47 5.35 -28.62
N GLU A 28 -34.44 6.16 -29.07
CA GLU A 28 -35.73 5.64 -29.56
C GLU A 28 -35.61 4.70 -30.76
N GLU A 29 -34.60 4.89 -31.62
CA GLU A 29 -34.32 3.98 -32.74
C GLU A 29 -33.88 2.59 -32.27
N THR A 30 -33.10 2.52 -31.19
CA THR A 30 -32.64 1.26 -30.59
C THR A 30 -33.80 0.55 -29.87
N LYS A 31 -34.65 1.29 -29.15
CA LYS A 31 -35.87 0.74 -28.57
C LYS A 31 -36.78 0.14 -29.65
N LYS A 32 -36.95 0.84 -30.76
CA LYS A 32 -37.77 0.38 -31.90
C LYS A 32 -37.23 -0.93 -32.50
N LEU A 33 -35.94 -1.01 -32.80
CA LEU A 33 -35.30 -2.21 -33.34
C LEU A 33 -35.42 -3.43 -32.41
N LEU A 34 -35.20 -3.23 -31.11
CA LEU A 34 -35.31 -4.29 -30.12
C LEU A 34 -36.76 -4.74 -29.92
N THR A 35 -37.71 -3.80 -29.98
CA THR A 35 -39.15 -4.09 -29.92
C THR A 35 -39.61 -4.89 -31.15
N GLU A 36 -39.16 -4.51 -32.35
CA GLU A 36 -39.47 -5.23 -33.59
C GLU A 36 -38.88 -6.66 -33.60
N GLN A 37 -37.66 -6.83 -33.10
CA GLN A 37 -37.04 -8.15 -32.92
C GLN A 37 -37.80 -9.00 -31.90
N LEU A 38 -38.12 -8.45 -30.73
CA LEU A 38 -38.84 -9.16 -29.66
C LEU A 38 -40.29 -9.50 -30.04
N ALA A 39 -40.90 -8.76 -30.95
CA ALA A 39 -42.23 -9.02 -31.50
C ALA A 39 -42.24 -10.13 -32.58
N SER A 40 -41.08 -10.56 -33.08
CA SER A 40 -41.01 -11.60 -34.11
C SER A 40 -41.39 -12.99 -33.56
N PRO A 41 -42.29 -13.73 -34.23
CA PRO A 41 -42.71 -15.06 -33.78
C PRO A 41 -41.58 -16.10 -33.83
N THR A 42 -40.54 -15.89 -34.63
CA THR A 42 -39.38 -16.80 -34.81
C THR A 42 -38.32 -16.72 -33.72
N LEU A 43 -38.58 -16.01 -32.62
CA LEU A 43 -37.63 -15.90 -31.52
C LEU A 43 -37.54 -17.22 -30.74
N THR A 44 -36.55 -18.04 -31.10
CA THR A 44 -36.09 -19.18 -30.28
C THR A 44 -35.24 -18.67 -29.12
N LEU A 45 -35.05 -19.47 -28.06
CA LEU A 45 -34.17 -19.14 -26.93
C LEU A 45 -32.76 -18.69 -27.39
N LEU A 46 -32.29 -19.25 -28.51
CA LEU A 46 -31.06 -18.89 -29.18
C LEU A 46 -31.10 -17.46 -29.77
N GLY A 47 -32.25 -17.05 -30.32
CA GLY A 47 -32.52 -15.71 -30.84
C GLY A 47 -32.60 -14.65 -29.74
N VAL A 48 -33.14 -14.98 -28.56
CA VAL A 48 -33.11 -14.09 -27.38
C VAL A 48 -31.67 -13.91 -26.89
N GLY A 49 -30.88 -14.99 -26.81
CA GLY A 49 -29.47 -14.94 -26.43
C GLY A 49 -28.61 -14.17 -27.45
N LEU A 50 -28.89 -14.31 -28.75
CA LEU A 50 -28.23 -13.57 -29.82
C LEU A 50 -28.66 -12.10 -29.87
N ALA A 51 -29.92 -11.76 -29.61
CA ALA A 51 -30.39 -10.38 -29.53
C ALA A 51 -29.83 -9.67 -28.29
N ALA A 52 -29.77 -10.35 -27.14
CA ALA A 52 -29.08 -9.84 -25.95
C ALA A 52 -27.56 -9.74 -26.17
N GLY A 53 -26.96 -10.74 -26.83
CA GLY A 53 -25.55 -10.77 -27.19
C GLY A 53 -25.16 -9.74 -28.26
N MET A 54 -26.06 -9.41 -29.18
CA MET A 54 -25.90 -8.33 -30.16
C MET A 54 -26.19 -6.97 -29.53
N ALA A 55 -27.14 -6.84 -28.60
CA ALA A 55 -27.33 -5.63 -27.81
C ALA A 55 -26.11 -5.34 -26.94
N LEU A 56 -25.44 -6.37 -26.41
CA LEU A 56 -24.17 -6.24 -25.66
C LEU A 56 -22.95 -6.13 -26.61
N GLY A 57 -22.99 -6.76 -27.78
CA GLY A 57 -21.90 -6.80 -28.75
C GLY A 57 -21.80 -5.55 -29.62
N TYR A 58 -22.93 -4.94 -30.00
CA TYR A 58 -22.98 -3.66 -30.71
C TYR A 58 -22.56 -2.48 -29.82
N MET A 59 -22.54 -2.66 -28.49
CA MET A 59 -21.97 -1.69 -27.52
C MET A 59 -20.45 -1.63 -27.52
N THR A 60 -19.76 -2.53 -28.24
CA THR A 60 -18.29 -2.53 -28.32
C THR A 60 -17.72 -1.76 -29.52
N LEU A 61 -18.57 -1.28 -30.46
CA LEU A 61 -18.11 -0.85 -31.78
C LEU A 61 -18.30 0.63 -32.16
N SER A 62 -18.75 1.54 -31.28
CA SER A 62 -18.71 2.98 -31.60
C SER A 62 -17.97 3.81 -30.56
N SER A 63 -16.85 4.40 -30.97
CA SER A 63 -16.03 5.33 -30.19
C SER A 63 -16.79 6.60 -29.75
N THR A 64 -17.95 6.88 -30.33
CA THR A 64 -18.82 8.01 -30.00
C THR A 64 -19.73 7.77 -28.80
N LEU A 65 -20.00 6.52 -28.43
CA LEU A 65 -20.83 6.16 -27.27
C LEU A 65 -20.01 5.78 -26.03
N SER A 66 -18.67 5.80 -26.12
CA SER A 66 -17.78 5.48 -24.99
C SER A 66 -18.09 6.27 -23.70
N PRO A 67 -18.37 7.59 -23.73
CA PRO A 67 -18.71 8.34 -22.52
C PRO A 67 -20.05 7.91 -21.89
N PHE A 68 -21.03 7.52 -22.72
CA PHE A 68 -22.32 7.02 -22.25
C PHE A 68 -22.19 5.63 -21.62
N PHE A 69 -21.40 4.74 -22.20
CA PHE A 69 -21.12 3.42 -21.60
C PHE A 69 -20.28 3.51 -20.34
N GLN A 70 -19.37 4.49 -20.21
CA GLN A 70 -18.71 4.78 -18.95
C GLN A 70 -19.72 5.21 -17.88
N LEU A 71 -20.70 6.06 -18.23
CA LEU A 71 -21.76 6.48 -17.30
C LEU A 71 -22.68 5.32 -16.91
N LEU A 72 -23.10 4.50 -17.87
CA LEU A 72 -23.92 3.31 -17.60
C LEU A 72 -23.16 2.28 -16.77
N ASN A 73 -21.91 1.96 -17.12
CA ASN A 73 -21.05 1.09 -16.33
C ASN A 73 -20.88 1.66 -14.92
N TYR A 74 -20.74 2.98 -14.76
CA TYR A 74 -20.67 3.64 -13.45
C TYR A 74 -21.97 3.50 -12.64
N GLN A 75 -23.13 3.62 -13.28
CA GLN A 75 -24.43 3.46 -12.61
C GLN A 75 -24.70 1.99 -12.27
N THR A 76 -24.41 1.04 -13.16
CA THR A 76 -24.58 -0.40 -12.91
C THR A 76 -23.60 -0.92 -11.88
N SER A 77 -22.35 -0.48 -11.91
CA SER A 77 -21.36 -0.78 -10.86
C SER A 77 -21.72 -0.14 -9.52
N LYS A 78 -22.32 1.06 -9.49
CA LYS A 78 -22.87 1.66 -8.27
C LYS A 78 -24.04 0.86 -7.69
N VAL A 79 -24.95 0.38 -8.54
CA VAL A 79 -26.09 -0.46 -8.13
C VAL A 79 -25.62 -1.86 -7.70
N ALA A 80 -24.59 -2.41 -8.34
CA ALA A 80 -24.01 -3.70 -8.02
C ALA A 80 -22.91 -3.63 -6.93
N ASN A 81 -22.69 -2.46 -6.31
CA ASN A 81 -21.60 -2.21 -5.35
C ASN A 81 -20.21 -2.69 -5.84
N GLN A 82 -19.91 -2.58 -7.13
CA GLN A 82 -18.64 -3.00 -7.71
C GLN A 82 -17.49 -2.02 -7.39
N TYR A 83 -17.79 -0.79 -6.98
CA TYR A 83 -16.79 0.17 -6.47
C TYR A 83 -16.53 -0.01 -4.97
N ARG A 84 -16.19 -1.23 -4.56
CA ARG A 84 -15.70 -1.49 -3.20
C ARG A 84 -14.18 -1.34 -3.17
N LEU A 85 -13.65 -0.93 -2.02
CA LEU A 85 -12.21 -0.94 -1.82
C LEU A 85 -11.72 -2.39 -1.82
N ASP A 86 -10.59 -2.60 -2.50
CA ASP A 86 -9.85 -3.85 -2.41
C ASP A 86 -9.15 -3.97 -1.04
N PRO A 87 -8.76 -5.19 -0.62
CA PRO A 87 -8.12 -5.40 0.68
C PRO A 87 -6.86 -4.57 0.93
N ASP A 88 -6.04 -4.31 -0.09
CA ASP A 88 -4.82 -3.51 0.05
C ASP A 88 -5.15 -2.01 0.25
N SER A 89 -6.15 -1.49 -0.46
CA SER A 89 -6.67 -0.14 -0.20
C SER A 89 -7.21 -0.01 1.22
N VAL A 90 -8.01 -0.97 1.70
CA VAL A 90 -8.54 -0.96 3.08
C VAL A 90 -7.42 -1.03 4.11
N ALA A 91 -6.44 -1.91 3.91
CA ALA A 91 -5.26 -2.02 4.76
C ALA A 91 -4.44 -0.72 4.83
N LYS A 92 -4.27 -0.01 3.71
CA LYS A 92 -3.59 1.30 3.69
C LYS A 92 -4.39 2.38 4.40
N LEU A 93 -5.72 2.41 4.26
CA LEU A 93 -6.56 3.34 5.02
C LEU A 93 -6.47 3.06 6.52
N TRP A 94 -6.42 1.79 6.90
CA TRP A 94 -6.23 1.34 8.27
C TRP A 94 -4.90 1.80 8.87
N LEU A 95 -3.78 1.57 8.18
CA LEU A 95 -2.47 2.07 8.61
C LEU A 95 -2.47 3.60 8.77
N ARG A 96 -3.18 4.30 7.88
CA ARG A 96 -3.19 5.78 7.85
C ARG A 96 -4.20 6.42 8.80
N GLY A 97 -5.11 5.64 9.41
CA GLY A 97 -6.22 6.15 10.20
C GLY A 97 -7.15 7.10 9.42
N PHE A 98 -7.47 6.76 8.16
CA PHE A 98 -8.42 7.52 7.33
C PHE A 98 -9.87 7.16 7.73
N PRO A 99 -10.85 8.08 7.79
CA PRO A 99 -10.99 9.30 6.99
C PRO A 99 -10.40 10.56 7.60
N LYS A 100 -9.82 11.41 6.75
CA LYS A 100 -9.80 12.84 7.01
C LYS A 100 -10.48 13.63 5.90
N GLY A 101 -11.64 14.17 6.28
CA GLY A 101 -12.08 15.52 5.94
C GLY A 101 -12.22 16.35 7.23
N GLN A 102 -11.14 16.53 8.01
CA GLN A 102 -11.07 17.52 9.08
C GLN A 102 -10.06 18.59 8.68
N ASP A 103 -10.40 19.86 8.90
CA ASP A 103 -9.65 21.04 8.45
C ASP A 103 -8.14 20.88 8.70
N ALA A 104 -7.36 21.02 7.64
CA ALA A 104 -5.91 20.82 7.67
C ALA A 104 -5.19 21.77 8.66
N GLU A 105 -5.85 22.85 9.06
CA GLU A 105 -5.40 23.81 10.08
C GLU A 105 -5.53 23.23 11.50
N GLU A 106 -6.65 22.60 11.84
CA GLU A 106 -6.87 21.98 13.16
C GLU A 106 -5.92 20.82 13.41
N TRP A 107 -5.65 19.99 12.38
CA TRP A 107 -4.72 18.87 12.52
C TRP A 107 -3.27 19.32 12.74
N LYS A 108 -2.85 20.45 12.15
CA LYS A 108 -1.51 21.01 12.38
C LYS A 108 -1.35 21.52 13.82
N ALA A 109 -2.43 21.98 14.43
CA ALA A 109 -2.43 22.53 15.79
C ALA A 109 -2.33 21.45 16.90
N LEU A 110 -2.63 20.18 16.58
CA LEU A 110 -2.56 19.08 17.55
C LEU A 110 -1.11 18.63 17.80
N SER A 111 -0.81 18.32 19.06
CA SER A 111 0.43 17.64 19.44
C SER A 111 0.47 16.20 18.95
N SER A 112 1.66 15.62 18.85
CA SER A 112 1.88 14.25 18.37
C SER A 112 1.15 13.21 19.23
N ALA A 113 1.02 13.45 20.54
CA ALA A 113 0.24 12.60 21.45
C ALA A 113 -1.28 12.69 21.21
N GLU A 114 -1.81 13.89 20.94
CA GLU A 114 -3.23 14.09 20.62
C GLU A 114 -3.61 13.52 19.26
N LYS A 115 -2.68 13.60 18.28
CA LYS A 115 -2.82 12.96 16.98
C LYS A 115 -2.91 11.44 17.11
N ALA A 116 -2.04 10.83 17.92
CA ALA A 116 -2.07 9.39 18.18
C ALA A 116 -3.37 8.95 18.87
N ALA A 117 -3.83 9.69 19.89
CA ALA A 117 -5.09 9.42 20.59
C ALA A 117 -6.32 9.52 19.67
N ARG A 118 -6.40 10.57 18.86
CA ARG A 118 -7.46 10.73 17.84
C ARG A 118 -7.43 9.61 16.81
N THR A 119 -6.25 9.17 16.38
CA THR A 119 -6.09 8.06 15.43
C THR A 119 -6.66 6.74 15.97
N ALA A 120 -6.58 6.53 17.29
CA ALA A 120 -7.18 5.37 17.94
C ALA A 120 -8.72 5.42 17.95
N GLU A 121 -9.34 6.61 18.06
CA GLU A 121 -10.81 6.78 18.02
C GLU A 121 -11.39 6.49 16.62
N PHE A 122 -10.63 6.72 15.55
CA PHE A 122 -11.08 6.50 14.16
C PHE A 122 -10.96 5.05 13.69
N LYS A 123 -10.38 4.17 14.51
CA LYS A 123 -10.26 2.75 14.21
C LYS A 123 -11.64 2.12 13.98
N ASP A 124 -12.65 2.55 14.75
CA ASP A 124 -14.04 2.13 14.61
C ASP A 124 -14.68 2.49 13.24
N GLU A 125 -14.29 3.60 12.61
CA GLU A 125 -14.75 3.96 11.26
C GLU A 125 -14.03 3.16 10.18
N VAL A 126 -12.77 2.77 10.41
CA VAL A 126 -12.03 1.84 9.54
C VAL A 126 -12.61 0.43 9.62
N GLU A 127 -13.07 0.00 10.79
CA GLU A 127 -13.77 -1.28 10.99
C GLU A 127 -14.98 -1.43 10.04
N LYS A 128 -15.65 -0.33 9.68
CA LYS A 128 -16.73 -0.34 8.68
C LYS A 128 -16.26 -0.83 7.30
N TRP A 129 -15.08 -0.40 6.86
CA TRP A 129 -14.52 -0.80 5.56
C TRP A 129 -14.05 -2.26 5.57
N PHE A 130 -13.60 -2.77 6.72
CA PHE A 130 -13.40 -4.21 6.92
C PHE A 130 -14.73 -4.97 6.92
N GLY A 131 -15.83 -4.37 7.42
CA GLY A 131 -17.19 -4.89 7.23
C GLY A 131 -17.58 -5.01 5.75
N GLU A 132 -17.19 -4.07 4.89
CA GLU A 132 -17.40 -4.18 3.44
C GLU A 132 -16.56 -5.31 2.80
N LEU A 133 -15.43 -5.70 3.40
CA LEU A 133 -14.68 -6.89 3.00
C LEU A 133 -15.44 -8.17 3.38
N SER A 134 -16.20 -8.19 4.48
CA SER A 134 -17.11 -9.32 4.78
C SER A 134 -18.14 -9.52 3.69
N ASP A 135 -18.71 -8.44 3.16
CA ASP A 135 -19.66 -8.51 2.02
C ASP A 135 -18.99 -8.97 0.71
N GLN A 136 -17.66 -8.99 0.64
CA GLN A 136 -16.86 -9.52 -0.46
C GLN A 136 -16.40 -10.96 -0.22
N GLY A 137 -16.76 -11.56 0.92
CA GLY A 137 -16.39 -12.93 1.29
C GLY A 137 -15.14 -13.07 2.15
N PHE A 138 -14.54 -11.97 2.63
CA PHE A 138 -13.44 -12.03 3.60
C PHE A 138 -14.01 -12.21 5.00
N GLY A 139 -13.83 -13.40 5.58
CA GLY A 139 -14.16 -13.65 6.97
C GLY A 139 -13.25 -12.85 7.92
N SER A 140 -13.56 -12.92 9.22
CA SER A 140 -12.80 -12.21 10.25
C SER A 140 -11.32 -12.62 10.27
N HIS A 141 -11.02 -13.88 9.99
CA HIS A 141 -9.64 -14.36 9.95
C HIS A 141 -8.85 -13.77 8.78
N GLU A 142 -9.46 -13.71 7.59
CA GLU A 142 -8.83 -13.13 6.40
C GLU A 142 -8.61 -11.62 6.57
N GLN A 143 -9.52 -10.93 7.25
CA GLN A 143 -9.37 -9.50 7.55
C GLN A 143 -8.21 -9.23 8.52
N GLU A 144 -8.06 -10.04 9.57
CA GLU A 144 -6.90 -9.94 10.46
C GLU A 144 -5.59 -10.28 9.72
N ALA A 145 -5.60 -11.27 8.83
CA ALA A 145 -4.44 -11.57 7.99
C ALA A 145 -4.07 -10.38 7.09
N VAL A 146 -5.05 -9.67 6.51
CA VAL A 146 -4.82 -8.46 5.72
C VAL A 146 -4.18 -7.35 6.57
N LYS A 147 -4.63 -7.15 7.83
CA LYS A 147 -4.02 -6.18 8.76
C LYS A 147 -2.55 -6.52 9.04
N GLU A 148 -2.23 -7.79 9.25
CA GLU A 148 -0.83 -8.20 9.49
C GLU A 148 0.03 -8.15 8.25
N LEU A 149 -0.51 -8.47 7.07
CA LEU A 149 0.19 -8.30 5.79
C LEU A 149 0.48 -6.83 5.47
N ALA A 150 -0.32 -5.91 6.01
CA ALA A 150 -0.09 -4.48 5.86
C ALA A 150 1.12 -3.99 6.68
N ARG A 151 1.47 -4.70 7.76
CA ARG A 151 2.65 -4.35 8.54
C ARG A 151 3.91 -4.62 7.72
N TYR A 152 4.82 -3.65 7.77
CA TYR A 152 6.07 -3.73 7.06
C TYR A 152 6.98 -4.77 7.72
N LEU A 153 7.44 -5.74 6.93
CA LEU A 153 8.48 -6.68 7.32
C LEU A 153 9.81 -6.27 6.67
N PRO A 154 10.88 -6.06 7.45
CA PRO A 154 12.15 -5.62 6.91
C PRO A 154 12.76 -6.65 5.97
N ALA A 155 13.37 -6.16 4.90
CA ALA A 155 14.12 -6.96 3.94
C ALA A 155 15.39 -7.53 4.60
N PRO A 156 15.91 -8.67 4.13
CA PRO A 156 17.14 -9.27 4.66
C PRO A 156 18.33 -8.29 4.71
N THR A 157 18.46 -7.41 3.72
CA THR A 157 19.54 -6.41 3.65
C THR A 157 19.46 -5.37 4.76
N GLU A 158 18.26 -5.01 5.20
CA GLU A 158 18.06 -4.05 6.30
C GLU A 158 18.39 -4.70 7.63
N ILE A 159 17.96 -5.96 7.83
CA ILE A 159 18.32 -6.76 9.00
C ILE A 159 19.84 -6.92 9.08
N MET A 160 20.52 -7.20 7.96
CA MET A 160 21.98 -7.24 7.89
C MET A 160 22.62 -5.89 8.27
N THR A 161 22.04 -4.78 7.81
CA THR A 161 22.51 -3.44 8.17
C THR A 161 22.35 -3.19 9.67
N TRP A 162 21.24 -3.60 10.27
CA TRP A 162 21.01 -3.49 11.71
C TRP A 162 22.02 -4.31 12.51
N ALA A 163 22.32 -5.53 12.06
CA ALA A 163 23.36 -6.35 12.65
C ALA A 163 24.74 -5.67 12.56
N ALA A 164 25.12 -5.16 11.38
CA ALA A 164 26.40 -4.46 11.19
C ALA A 164 26.50 -3.15 12.00
N ARG A 165 25.37 -2.51 12.32
CA ARG A 165 25.30 -1.30 13.15
C ARG A 165 25.04 -1.58 14.63
N GLU A 166 25.27 -2.82 15.07
CA GLU A 166 25.16 -3.21 16.48
C GLU A 166 23.79 -2.91 17.11
N VAL A 167 22.74 -2.86 16.29
CA VAL A 167 21.38 -2.51 16.71
C VAL A 167 20.78 -3.59 17.63
N PHE A 168 21.21 -4.84 17.44
CA PHE A 168 20.75 -6.00 18.20
C PHE A 168 21.54 -6.24 19.50
N GLU A 169 22.65 -5.52 19.71
CA GLU A 169 23.52 -5.67 20.87
C GLU A 169 23.21 -4.57 21.90
N PRO A 170 22.47 -4.85 23.01
CA PRO A 170 21.94 -3.80 23.89
C PRO A 170 23.02 -2.93 24.52
N GLU A 171 24.14 -3.54 24.92
CA GLU A 171 25.27 -2.84 25.53
C GLU A 171 25.93 -1.86 24.54
N LEU A 172 26.07 -2.25 23.27
CA LEU A 172 26.65 -1.41 22.23
C LEU A 172 25.68 -0.32 21.77
N ARG A 173 24.39 -0.66 21.64
CA ARG A 173 23.31 0.28 21.33
C ARG A 173 23.23 1.42 22.34
N GLU A 174 23.39 1.11 23.62
CA GLU A 174 23.46 2.10 24.70
C GLU A 174 24.77 2.90 24.63
N LYS A 175 25.92 2.21 24.53
CA LYS A 175 27.25 2.84 24.45
C LYS A 175 27.34 3.86 23.31
N TYR A 176 26.82 3.52 22.15
CA TYR A 176 26.83 4.38 20.95
C TYR A 176 25.63 5.33 20.89
N GLN A 177 24.70 5.23 21.84
CA GLN A 177 23.52 6.09 21.94
C GLN A 177 22.69 6.04 20.65
N LEU A 178 22.50 4.85 20.07
CA LEU A 178 21.88 4.71 18.75
C LEU A 178 20.40 5.16 18.75
N ASP A 179 19.73 5.09 19.89
CA ASP A 179 18.35 5.58 20.07
C ASP A 179 18.23 7.09 20.33
N LYS A 180 19.36 7.80 20.38
CA LYS A 180 19.36 9.21 20.75
C LYS A 180 18.57 10.03 19.75
N PHE A 181 17.88 11.04 20.26
CA PHE A 181 17.06 11.97 19.50
C PHE A 181 15.89 11.34 18.72
N LEU A 182 15.48 10.10 19.01
CA LEU A 182 14.29 9.48 18.42
C LEU A 182 13.05 10.37 18.67
N PRO A 183 12.49 11.01 17.63
CA PRO A 183 11.35 11.89 17.79
C PRO A 183 10.06 11.06 17.78
N ALA A 184 9.06 11.49 18.55
CA ALA A 184 7.76 10.82 18.58
C ALA A 184 7.08 10.87 17.20
N GLU A 185 7.32 11.94 16.44
CA GLU A 185 6.82 12.13 15.08
C GLU A 185 7.36 11.07 14.12
N PHE A 186 8.60 10.62 14.29
CA PHE A 186 9.13 9.54 13.44
C PHE A 186 8.35 8.25 13.65
N LEU A 187 8.04 7.90 14.90
CA LEU A 187 7.24 6.72 15.21
C LEU A 187 5.81 6.83 14.63
N GLU A 188 5.20 8.02 14.73
CA GLU A 188 3.87 8.29 14.14
C GLU A 188 3.88 8.10 12.61
N TRP A 189 4.89 8.62 11.92
CA TRP A 189 4.99 8.48 10.46
C TRP A 189 5.37 7.07 10.02
N ALA A 190 6.22 6.39 10.78
CA ALA A 190 6.59 4.99 10.54
C ALA A 190 5.35 4.08 10.63
N GLU A 191 4.51 4.26 11.64
CA GLU A 191 3.28 3.47 11.82
C GLU A 191 2.31 3.62 10.64
N LYS A 192 2.17 4.84 10.09
CA LYS A 192 1.33 5.12 8.91
C LYS A 192 1.74 4.39 7.63
N VAL A 193 2.98 3.89 7.58
CA VAL A 193 3.50 3.09 6.47
C VAL A 193 3.72 1.63 6.86
N GLY A 194 3.21 1.19 8.01
CA GLY A 194 3.29 -0.18 8.50
C GLY A 194 4.56 -0.52 9.28
N ILE A 195 5.50 0.42 9.45
CA ILE A 195 6.72 0.23 10.22
C ILE A 195 6.42 0.51 11.70
N THR A 196 6.21 -0.54 12.49
CA THR A 196 5.72 -0.41 13.87
C THR A 196 6.71 -0.96 14.90
N GLY A 197 6.53 -0.56 16.16
CA GLY A 197 7.22 -1.14 17.31
C GLY A 197 8.75 -1.11 17.21
N GLU A 198 9.37 -2.28 17.35
CA GLU A 198 10.82 -2.45 17.36
C GLU A 198 11.46 -2.19 15.99
N VAL A 199 10.76 -2.52 14.90
CA VAL A 199 11.23 -2.30 13.52
C VAL A 199 11.51 -0.80 13.31
N ALA A 200 10.59 0.08 13.72
CA ALA A 200 10.78 1.52 13.65
C ALA A 200 12.01 1.97 14.44
N LYS A 201 12.16 1.48 15.67
CA LYS A 201 13.32 1.81 16.52
C LYS A 201 14.63 1.32 15.92
N ASN A 202 14.64 0.20 15.22
CA ASN A 202 15.83 -0.35 14.58
C ASN A 202 16.24 0.44 13.33
N TYR A 203 15.26 0.93 12.57
CA TYR A 203 15.53 1.92 11.51
C TYR A 203 16.16 3.19 12.07
N TRP A 204 15.64 3.70 13.19
CA TRP A 204 16.26 4.83 13.85
C TRP A 204 17.67 4.47 14.33
N ALA A 205 17.86 3.37 15.06
CA ALA A 205 19.18 3.01 15.57
C ALA A 205 20.25 2.83 14.46
N SER A 206 19.87 2.49 13.23
CA SER A 206 20.79 2.32 12.10
C SER A 206 20.93 3.54 11.17
N HIS A 207 20.21 4.64 11.40
CA HIS A 207 20.17 5.78 10.46
C HIS A 207 21.45 6.64 10.45
N TRP A 208 22.33 6.45 11.44
CA TRP A 208 23.47 7.33 11.66
C TRP A 208 24.48 7.28 10.51
N VAL A 209 24.93 8.48 10.11
CA VAL A 209 26.04 8.64 9.18
C VAL A 209 27.34 8.48 9.97
N LEU A 210 28.11 7.45 9.62
CA LEU A 210 29.40 7.19 10.25
C LEU A 210 30.45 8.20 9.74
N PRO A 211 31.39 8.63 10.60
CA PRO A 211 32.55 9.38 10.17
C PRO A 211 33.33 8.67 9.05
N SER A 212 33.96 9.43 8.16
CA SER A 212 34.82 8.84 7.14
C SER A 212 36.07 8.22 7.78
N LEU A 213 36.69 7.25 7.08
CA LEU A 213 37.95 6.64 7.53
C LEU A 213 39.04 7.69 7.76
N THR A 214 39.11 8.73 6.93
CA THR A 214 40.05 9.84 7.10
C THR A 214 39.78 10.65 8.38
N ALA A 215 38.51 10.91 8.71
CA ALA A 215 38.17 11.61 9.95
C ALA A 215 38.60 10.80 11.19
N ILE A 216 38.35 9.49 11.17
CA ILE A 216 38.72 8.58 12.25
C ILE A 216 40.24 8.44 12.38
N GLN A 217 40.95 8.37 11.26
CA GLN A 217 42.41 8.41 11.22
C GLN A 217 42.96 9.68 11.87
N GLU A 218 42.39 10.85 11.61
CA GLU A 218 42.81 12.11 12.23
C GLU A 218 42.52 12.15 13.73
N LEU A 219 41.35 11.66 14.17
CA LEU A 219 41.02 11.52 15.59
C LEU A 219 42.01 10.60 16.31
N TRP A 220 42.38 9.49 15.68
CA TRP A 220 43.38 8.55 16.20
C TRP A 220 44.78 9.18 16.27
N ARG A 221 45.24 9.84 15.20
CA ARG A 221 46.54 10.53 15.15
C ARG A 221 46.67 11.63 16.20
N ARG A 222 45.57 12.32 16.49
CA ARG A 222 45.49 13.34 17.55
C ARG A 222 45.39 12.75 18.96
N GLN A 223 45.43 11.42 19.09
CA GLN A 223 45.31 10.70 20.36
C GLN A 223 43.99 10.99 21.09
N ILE A 224 42.94 11.32 20.33
CA ILE A 224 41.57 11.49 20.86
C ILE A 224 40.90 10.12 20.99
N LEU A 225 41.16 9.21 20.05
CA LEU A 225 40.70 7.83 20.07
C LEU A 225 41.86 6.87 20.35
N THR A 226 41.57 5.78 21.05
CA THR A 226 42.50 4.67 21.27
C THR A 226 42.52 3.71 20.05
N LYS A 227 43.44 2.73 20.05
CA LYS A 227 43.44 1.70 18.98
C LYS A 227 42.16 0.88 19.05
N GLU A 228 41.72 0.58 20.27
CA GLU A 228 40.53 -0.20 20.60
C GLU A 228 39.26 0.52 20.12
N ASP A 229 39.18 1.85 20.28
CA ASP A 229 38.05 2.63 19.75
C ASP A 229 37.97 2.59 18.23
N VAL A 230 39.11 2.69 17.54
CA VAL A 230 39.16 2.64 16.06
C VAL A 230 38.81 1.24 15.55
N ASP A 231 39.26 0.18 16.23
CA ASP A 231 38.93 -1.20 15.85
C ASP A 231 37.43 -1.50 16.07
N ALA A 232 36.86 -1.02 17.17
CA ALA A 232 35.42 -1.11 17.42
C ALA A 232 34.60 -0.37 16.33
N PHE A 233 35.03 0.85 15.96
CA PHE A 233 34.40 1.61 14.89
C PHE A 233 34.47 0.91 13.52
N TRP A 234 35.57 0.20 13.25
CA TRP A 234 35.70 -0.58 12.02
C TRP A 234 34.78 -1.79 11.95
N THR A 235 34.39 -2.35 13.09
CA THR A 235 33.32 -3.35 13.15
C THR A 235 31.99 -2.74 12.76
N GLU A 236 31.68 -1.55 13.27
CA GLU A 236 30.44 -0.82 12.93
C GLU A 236 30.37 -0.39 11.45
N LEU A 237 31.53 -0.12 10.83
CA LEU A 237 31.65 0.11 9.38
C LEU A 237 31.55 -1.15 8.53
N ASP A 238 31.35 -2.32 9.13
CA ASP A 238 31.41 -3.64 8.49
C ASP A 238 32.74 -3.87 7.73
N MET A 239 33.85 -3.36 8.28
CA MET A 239 35.13 -3.50 7.64
C MET A 239 35.75 -4.87 7.91
N VAL A 240 36.14 -5.53 6.83
CA VAL A 240 36.76 -6.86 6.85
C VAL A 240 37.98 -6.91 7.79
N PRO A 241 38.07 -7.89 8.72
CA PRO A 241 39.12 -7.91 9.74
C PRO A 241 40.56 -7.98 9.22
N TRP A 242 40.78 -8.64 8.07
CA TRP A 242 42.14 -8.96 7.59
C TRP A 242 42.98 -7.73 7.18
N VAL A 243 42.36 -6.59 6.85
CA VAL A 243 43.08 -5.36 6.47
C VAL A 243 43.36 -4.42 7.65
N ARG A 244 42.73 -4.64 8.81
CA ARG A 244 42.70 -3.69 9.93
C ARG A 244 44.09 -3.36 10.47
N GLU A 245 44.93 -4.38 10.67
CA GLU A 245 46.31 -4.17 11.14
C GLU A 245 47.17 -3.39 10.14
N ASP A 246 46.97 -3.59 8.84
CA ASP A 246 47.69 -2.86 7.80
C ASP A 246 47.21 -1.40 7.69
N LEU A 247 45.92 -1.14 7.90
CA LEU A 247 45.38 0.22 8.01
C LEU A 247 45.97 0.97 9.21
N PHE A 248 46.15 0.31 10.36
CA PHE A 248 46.84 0.93 11.50
C PHE A 248 48.30 1.28 11.18
N LYS A 249 49.01 0.45 10.41
CA LYS A 249 50.38 0.77 9.94
C LYS A 249 50.37 1.97 9.01
N LEU A 250 49.45 2.01 8.05
CA LEU A 250 49.28 3.12 7.10
C LEU A 250 48.98 4.43 7.83
N PHE A 251 48.09 4.39 8.82
CA PHE A 251 47.71 5.59 9.57
C PHE A 251 48.89 6.21 10.33
N ARG A 252 49.86 5.41 10.79
CA ARG A 252 51.09 5.87 11.47
C ARG A 252 52.14 6.44 10.52
N ALA A 253 52.09 6.11 9.23
CA ALA A 253 52.98 6.69 8.23
C ALA A 253 52.58 8.16 7.99
N VAL A 254 53.11 9.06 8.80
CA VAL A 254 53.07 10.50 8.53
C VAL A 254 54.04 10.75 7.39
N PRO A 255 53.63 11.36 6.26
CA PRO A 255 54.57 11.79 5.22
C PRO A 255 55.63 12.65 5.88
N THR A 256 56.87 12.20 5.82
CA THR A 256 57.98 12.97 6.36
C THR A 256 58.17 14.20 5.47
N ARG A 257 58.82 15.26 5.97
CA ARG A 257 59.11 16.46 5.17
C ARG A 257 59.86 16.15 3.86
N VAL A 258 60.51 14.99 3.77
CA VAL A 258 61.20 14.50 2.57
C VAL A 258 60.22 13.93 1.53
N ASP A 259 59.10 13.36 1.95
CA ASP A 259 58.10 12.72 1.06
C ASP A 259 57.17 13.72 0.35
N VAL A 260 57.11 14.98 0.83
CA VAL A 260 56.20 16.03 0.32
C VAL A 260 56.91 17.08 -0.55
N ARG A 261 58.19 16.87 -0.88
CA ARG A 261 59.01 17.80 -1.70
C ARG A 261 59.20 17.31 -3.12
#